data_AF-A0A9D4NLF3-F1
#
_entry.id   AF-A0A9D4NLF3-F1
#
_cell.length_a   1.000
_cell.length_b   1.000
_cell.length_c   1.000
_cell.angle_alpha   90.00
_cell.angle_beta   90.00
_cell.angle_gamma   90.00
#
_symmetry.space_group_name_H-M   'P 1'
#
loop_
_entity.id
_entity.type
_entity.pdbx_description
1 polymer ?
#
loop_
_entity_poly.entity_id
_entity_poly.type
_entity_poly.pdbx_seq_one_letter_code
_entity_poly.pdbx_strand_id
1 'polypeptide(L)' 'MNGAKLEEMTSFKYLGTNLSKDGTDTAEILIRITMATTSMARLSRLWTRSSISIKYRL' A
#
# COMPACT_ATOMS: atom_id res chain seq x y z
N MET A 1 -1.31 6.14 42.04
CA MET A 1 -1.48 5.69 40.63
C MET A 1 -1.61 4.18 40.66
N ASN A 2 -2.78 3.64 40.30
CA ASN A 2 -3.01 2.20 40.27
C ASN A 2 -2.15 1.59 39.15
N GLY A 3 -1.10 0.87 39.53
CA GLY A 3 0.00 0.40 38.67
C GLY A 3 -0.37 -0.71 37.70
N ALA A 4 -1.43 -0.53 36.91
CA ALA A 4 -1.74 -1.40 35.79
C ALA A 4 -0.62 -1.28 34.74
N LYS A 5 0.02 -2.41 34.42
CA LYS A 5 1.01 -2.50 33.34
C LYS A 5 0.27 -2.31 32.02
N LEU A 6 0.47 -1.17 31.38
CA LEU A 6 -0.10 -0.89 30.06
C LEU A 6 0.55 -1.82 29.03
N GLU A 7 -0.29 -2.43 28.18
CA GLU A 7 0.16 -3.28 27.10
C GLU A 7 0.80 -2.41 26.01
N GLU A 8 2.00 -2.78 25.56
CA GLU A 8 2.69 -2.06 24.50
C GLU A 8 2.13 -2.48 23.13
N MET A 9 1.60 -1.52 22.38
CA MET A 9 1.05 -1.78 21.05
C MET A 9 2.12 -1.54 19.99
N THR A 10 2.35 -2.53 19.13
CA THR A 10 3.38 -2.48 18.07
C THR A 10 2.91 -1.72 16.82
N SER A 11 1.62 -1.70 16.56
CA SER A 11 1.00 -0.88 15.52
C SER A 11 -0.47 -0.57 15.83
N PHE A 12 -0.97 0.56 15.36
CA PHE A 12 -2.36 0.95 15.55
C PHE A 12 -2.90 1.73 14.35
N LYS A 13 -4.23 1.70 14.17
CA LYS A 13 -4.90 2.50 13.14
C LYS A 13 -5.05 3.94 13.62
N TYR A 14 -4.59 4.88 12.82
CA TYR A 14 -4.74 6.31 13.04
C TYR A 14 -5.04 7.01 11.72
N LEU A 15 -6.14 7.78 11.67
CA LEU A 15 -6.55 8.53 10.47
C LEU A 15 -6.58 7.70 9.18
N GLY A 16 -6.86 6.40 9.28
CA GLY A 16 -6.94 5.48 8.14
C GLY A 16 -5.62 4.83 7.73
N THR A 17 -4.49 5.14 8.38
CA THR A 17 -3.21 4.45 8.22
C THR A 17 -2.86 3.61 9.44
N ASN A 18 -2.05 2.56 9.24
CA ASN A 18 -1.45 1.77 10.30
C ASN A 18 -0.09 2.37 10.65
N LEU A 19 -0.02 3.03 11.79
CA LEU A 19 1.24 3.52 12.35
C LEU A 19 1.93 2.40 13.11
N SER A 20 3.24 2.23 12.90
CA SER A 20 4.09 1.40 13.75
C SER A 20 4.54 2.16 15.00
N LYS A 21 5.11 1.42 15.94
CA LYS A 21 5.68 1.94 17.20
C LYS A 21 6.66 3.09 17.00
N ASP A 22 7.39 3.14 15.89
CA ASP A 22 8.32 4.22 15.55
C ASP A 22 7.62 5.49 14.99
N GLY A 23 6.28 5.49 14.94
CA GLY A 23 5.47 6.59 14.42
C GLY A 23 5.44 6.67 12.90
N THR A 24 5.97 5.67 12.19
CA THR A 24 5.96 5.63 10.72
C THR A 24 4.84 4.74 10.18
N ASP A 25 4.50 4.91 8.91
CA ASP A 25 3.58 4.06 8.14
C ASP A 25 4.29 3.36 6.97
N THR A 26 5.63 3.27 7.05
CA THR A 26 6.51 2.78 5.98
C THR A 26 6.06 1.42 5.43
N ALA A 27 5.66 0.51 6.32
CA ALA A 27 5.19 -0.82 5.93
C ALA A 27 3.93 -0.75 5.06
N GLU A 28 3.00 0.14 5.39
CA GLU A 28 1.77 0.33 4.62
C GLU A 28 2.06 0.94 3.24
N ILE A 29 2.94 1.95 3.19
CA ILE A 29 3.38 2.57 1.93
C ILE A 29 3.98 1.52 0.99
N LEU A 30 4.87 0.67 1.50
CA LEU A 30 5.51 -0.39 0.72
C LEU A 30 4.50 -1.41 0.18
N ILE A 31 3.50 -1.78 0.99
CA ILE A 31 2.41 -2.68 0.55
C ILE A 31 1.63 -2.04 -0.60
N ARG A 32 1.23 -0.77 -0.47
CA ARG A 32 0.46 -0.05 -1.50
C ARG A 32 1.26 0.10 -2.80
N ILE A 33 2.55 0.42 -2.73
CA ILE A 33 3.44 0.50 -3.90
C ILE A 33 3.54 -0.87 -4.59
N THR A 34 3.72 -1.94 -3.82
CA THR A 34 3.81 -3.30 -4.36
C THR A 34 2.53 -3.68 -5.10
N MET A 35 1.36 -3.45 -4.48
CA MET A 35 0.07 -3.73 -5.09
C MET A 35 -0.16 -2.95 -6.40
N ALA A 36 0.17 -1.66 -6.41
CA ALA A 36 0.09 -0.82 -7.60
C ALA A 36 1.02 -1.34 -8.71
N THR A 37 2.26 -1.68 -8.36
CA THR A 37 3.27 -2.22 -9.29
C THR A 37 2.81 -3.53 -9.92
N THR A 38 2.31 -4.47 -9.11
CA THR A 38 1.77 -5.75 -9.60
C THR A 38 0.57 -5.53 -10.52
N SER A 39 -0.32 -4.60 -10.18
CA SER A 39 -1.49 -4.28 -10.99
C SER A 39 -1.10 -3.69 -12.35
N MET A 40 -0.14 -2.75 -12.37
CA MET A 40 0.36 -2.17 -13.62
C MET A 40 1.11 -3.17 -14.49
N ALA A 41 1.91 -4.06 -13.89
CA ALA A 41 2.56 -5.14 -14.63
C ALA A 41 1.52 -6.06 -15.31
N ARG A 42 0.43 -6.38 -14.60
CA ARG A 42 -0.67 -7.16 -15.16
C ARG A 42 -1.36 -6.43 -16.32
N LEU A 43 -1.64 -5.14 -16.17
CA LEU A 43 -2.26 -4.33 -17.23
C LEU A 43 -1.36 -4.23 -18.47
N SER A 44 -0.06 -3.97 -18.29
CA SER A 44 0.93 -3.95 -19.36
C SER A 44 0.95 -5.27 -20.14
N ARG A 45 0.93 -6.41 -19.44
CA ARG A 45 0.85 -7.73 -20.08
C ARG A 45 -0.45 -7.93 -20.86
N LEU A 46 -1.57 -7.40 -20.38
CA LEU A 46 -2.84 -7.47 -21.10
C LEU A 46 -2.80 -6.61 -22.35
N TRP A 47 -2.36 -5.35 -22.27
CA TRP A 47 -2.23 -4.44 -23.42
C TRP A 47 -1.28 -4.93 -24.50
N THR A 48 -0.23 -5.67 -24.13
CA THR A 48 0.67 -6.28 -25.10
C THR A 48 0.08 -7.54 -25.76
N ARG A 49 -0.79 -8.26 -25.06
CA ARG A 49 -1.43 -9.50 -25.55
C ARG A 49 -2.67 -9.27 -26.40
N SER A 50 -3.59 -8.45 -25.90
CA SER A 50 -4.69 -7.95 -26.72
C SER A 50 -4.13 -6.81 -27.54
N SER A 51 -4.30 -6.81 -28.87
CA SER A 51 -3.86 -5.74 -29.78
C SER A 51 -4.64 -4.43 -29.54
N ILE A 52 -4.65 -3.96 -28.29
CA ILE A 52 -5.22 -2.69 -27.84
C ILE A 52 -4.22 -1.63 -28.27
N SER A 53 -4.26 -1.33 -29.56
CA SER A 53 -3.66 -0.14 -30.13
C SER A 53 -4.42 1.04 -29.54
N ILE A 54 -3.82 1.73 -28.58
CA ILE A 54 -4.32 3.04 -28.18
C ILE A 54 -3.98 3.99 -29.32
N LYS A 55 -4.95 4.18 -30.23
CA LYS A 55 -4.87 5.19 -31.28
C LYS A 55 -5.13 6.55 -30.65
N TYR A 56 -4.09 7.19 -30.15
CA TYR A 56 -4.17 8.62 -29.86
C TYR A 56 -4.21 9.35 -31.21
N ARG A 57 -5.27 10.11 -31.46
CA ARG A 57 -5.30 11.12 -32.52
C ARG A 57 -4.89 12.43 -31.86
N LEU A 58 -3.65 12.86 -32.10
CA LEU A 58 -3.19 14.22 -31.82
C LEU A 58 -3.82 15.19 -32.82
#